data_AF-A0AAD9X382-F1
#
_entry.id   AF-A0AAD9X382-F1
#
_cell.length_a   1.000
_cell.length_b   1.000
_cell.length_c   1.000
_cell.angle_alpha   90.00
_cell.angle_beta   90.00
_cell.angle_gamma   90.00
#
_symmetry.space_group_name_H-M   'P 1'
#
loop_
_entity.id
_entity.type
_entity.pdbx_description
1 polymer ?
#
loop_
_entity_poly.entity_id
_entity_poly.type
_entity_poly.pdbx_seq_one_letter_code
_entity_poly.pdbx_strand_id
1 'polypeptide(L)'
;MSLKRKLILYPQGNKTAGVENHISLYLAIDENTCSNGEVVNYFDKLRTKHGFPQLLSFKEFKDPSNGYLVNDRCVFGVEVLAFQPATGSEETITVTPTMIKELDDRTYTWSIKDLSNLNEDAQISDPFTVDYAICNKHSLSYEAST
;
A
#
# COMPACT_ATOMS: atom_id res chain seq x y z
N MET A 1 -7.08 -12.96 -14.42
CA MET A 1 -6.18 -11.86 -14.80
C MET A 1 -5.59 -11.33 -13.50
N SER A 2 -4.28 -11.40 -13.30
CA SER A 2 -3.66 -10.96 -12.04
C SER A 2 -3.39 -9.46 -12.12
N LEU A 3 -4.00 -8.69 -11.23
CA LEU A 3 -3.78 -7.25 -11.14
C LEU A 3 -2.43 -6.96 -10.48
N LYS A 4 -1.57 -6.20 -11.15
CA LYS A 4 -0.34 -5.69 -10.56
C LYS A 4 -0.64 -4.39 -9.82
N ARG A 5 0.05 -4.20 -8.71
CA ARG A 5 -0.10 -3.08 -7.78
C ARG A 5 1.23 -2.38 -7.58
N LYS A 6 1.19 -1.11 -7.22
CA LYS A 6 2.36 -0.28 -6.89
C LYS A 6 2.09 0.48 -5.60
N LEU A 7 3.13 0.69 -4.81
CA LEU A 7 3.11 1.65 -3.72
C LEU A 7 3.55 3.02 -4.23
N ILE A 8 2.88 4.06 -3.75
CA ILE A 8 3.19 5.46 -4.02
C ILE A 8 3.44 6.13 -2.68
N LEU A 9 4.69 6.53 -2.44
CA LEU A 9 5.09 7.28 -1.25
C LEU A 9 5.20 8.76 -1.59
N TYR A 10 4.63 9.61 -0.75
CA TYR A 10 4.94 11.03 -0.69
C TYR A 10 5.72 11.30 0.59
N PRO A 11 7.07 11.38 0.52
CA PRO A 11 7.92 11.52 1.70
C PRO A 11 7.63 12.82 2.45
N GLN A 12 7.16 13.85 1.74
CA GLN A 12 6.83 15.15 2.32
C GLN A 12 5.31 15.43 2.43
N GLY A 13 4.49 14.41 2.20
CA GLY A 13 3.04 14.53 2.18
C GLY A 13 2.49 14.82 0.80
N ASN A 14 1.27 14.34 0.55
CA ASN A 14 0.60 14.56 -0.72
C ASN A 14 0.01 15.98 -0.80
N LYS A 15 0.80 16.90 -1.35
CA LYS A 15 0.42 18.31 -1.53
C LYS A 15 -0.85 18.49 -2.38
N THR A 16 -1.08 17.63 -3.36
CA THR A 16 -2.31 17.69 -4.18
C THR A 16 -3.57 17.37 -3.38
N ALA A 17 -3.42 16.64 -2.26
CA ALA A 17 -4.47 16.39 -1.29
C ALA A 17 -4.43 17.35 -0.09
N GLY A 18 -3.62 18.42 -0.14
CA GLY A 18 -3.47 19.38 0.95
C GLY A 18 -2.80 18.81 2.20
N VAL A 19 -2.03 17.72 2.07
CA VAL A 19 -1.33 17.11 3.20
C VAL A 19 0.11 17.58 3.25
N GLU A 20 0.51 18.06 4.43
CA GLU A 20 1.86 18.51 4.75
C GLU A 20 2.32 17.90 6.08
N ASN A 21 3.63 17.93 6.32
CA ASN A 21 4.27 17.49 7.58
C ASN A 21 4.05 16.02 7.97
N HIS A 22 3.48 15.22 7.07
CA HIS A 22 3.24 13.81 7.24
C HIS A 22 3.74 13.06 6.01
N ILE A 23 4.22 11.85 6.22
CA ILE A 23 4.44 10.89 5.13
C ILE A 23 3.07 10.38 4.69
N SER A 24 2.83 10.37 3.38
CA SER A 24 1.65 9.72 2.79
C SER A 24 2.06 8.46 2.05
N LEU A 25 1.30 7.38 2.20
CA LEU A 25 1.51 6.13 1.48
C LEU A 25 0.20 5.66 0.85
N TYR A 26 0.24 5.29 -0.42
CA TYR A 26 -0.91 4.81 -1.17
C TYR A 26 -0.59 3.53 -1.92
N LEU A 27 -1.58 2.66 -2.03
CA LEU A 27 -1.62 1.53 -2.94
C LEU A 27 -2.42 1.92 -4.19
N ALA A 28 -1.90 1.58 -5.37
CA ALA A 28 -2.56 1.80 -6.65
C ALA A 28 -2.42 0.56 -7.56
N ILE A 29 -3.35 0.37 -8.48
CA ILE A 29 -3.21 -0.60 -9.58
C ILE A 29 -2.23 -0.05 -10.62
N ASP A 30 -1.36 -0.90 -11.16
CA ASP A 30 -0.46 -0.54 -12.25
C ASP A 30 -1.24 -0.40 -13.56
N GLU A 31 -1.14 0.77 -14.20
CA GLU A 31 -1.82 1.12 -15.45
C GLU A 31 -1.48 0.15 -16.60
N ASN A 32 -0.26 -0.38 -16.61
CA ASN A 32 0.20 -1.33 -17.62
C ASN A 32 -0.47 -2.70 -17.53
N THR A 33 -1.19 -2.97 -16.44
CA THR A 33 -1.93 -4.23 -16.31
C THR A 33 -3.18 -4.26 -17.17
N CYS A 34 -3.68 -3.12 -17.64
CA CYS A 34 -5.05 -2.96 -18.13
C CYS A 34 -5.16 -2.69 -19.65
N SER A 35 -4.14 -3.03 -20.43
CA SER A 35 -3.99 -2.63 -21.85
C SER A 35 -4.99 -3.22 -22.85
N ASN A 36 -5.98 -4.00 -22.41
CA ASN A 36 -7.09 -4.47 -23.25
C ASN A 36 -8.37 -3.72 -22.87
N GLY A 37 -8.95 -2.96 -23.81
CA GLY A 37 -9.99 -1.93 -23.60
C GLY A 37 -11.24 -2.22 -22.75
N GLU A 38 -11.50 -3.47 -22.33
CA GLU A 38 -12.52 -3.79 -21.31
C GLU A 38 -12.11 -3.35 -19.89
N VAL A 39 -10.80 -3.27 -19.62
CA VAL A 39 -10.25 -3.00 -18.28
C VAL A 39 -10.17 -1.51 -17.97
N VAL A 40 -10.30 -0.63 -18.97
CA VAL A 40 -10.30 0.84 -18.77
C VAL A 40 -11.45 1.29 -17.87
N ASN A 41 -12.64 0.68 -18.00
CA ASN A 41 -13.80 0.97 -17.13
C ASN A 41 -13.63 0.41 -15.70
N TYR A 42 -12.90 -0.70 -15.54
CA TYR A 42 -12.57 -1.25 -14.22
C TYR A 42 -11.48 -0.42 -13.54
N PHE A 43 -10.52 0.08 -14.33
CA PHE A 43 -9.45 0.96 -13.90
C PHE A 43 -9.97 2.32 -13.44
N ASP A 44 -10.93 2.93 -14.13
CA ASP A 44 -11.56 4.18 -13.65
C ASP A 44 -12.35 3.99 -12.34
N LYS A 45 -12.88 2.78 -12.09
CA LYS A 45 -13.50 2.42 -10.79
C LYS A 45 -12.46 2.10 -9.70
N LEU A 46 -11.33 1.48 -10.05
CA LEU A 46 -10.23 1.14 -9.14
C LEU A 46 -9.14 2.21 -9.04
N ARG A 47 -9.29 3.35 -9.74
CA ARG A 47 -8.42 4.54 -9.63
C ARG A 47 -8.38 5.12 -8.22
N THR A 48 -9.18 4.58 -7.32
CA THR A 48 -9.10 4.80 -5.90
C THR A 48 -7.71 4.40 -5.40
N LYS A 49 -6.83 5.40 -5.28
CA LYS A 49 -5.63 5.28 -4.46
C LYS A 49 -6.11 5.00 -3.03
N HIS A 50 -5.94 3.78 -2.56
CA HIS A 50 -6.26 3.42 -1.19
C HIS A 50 -5.03 3.59 -0.34
N GLY A 51 -5.11 4.36 0.72
CA GLY A 51 -3.93 4.67 1.51
C GLY A 51 -4.19 5.62 2.64
N PHE A 52 -3.09 6.11 3.18
CA PHE A 52 -3.04 6.88 4.41
C PHE A 52 -2.39 8.21 4.06
N PRO A 53 -3.20 9.28 3.90
CA PRO A 53 -2.65 10.60 3.61
C PRO A 53 -1.72 11.08 4.73
N GLN A 54 -2.05 10.79 5.98
CA GLN A 54 -1.22 11.13 7.15
C GLN A 54 -0.79 9.84 7.86
N LEU A 55 0.03 9.02 7.20
CA LEU A 55 0.48 7.73 7.75
C LEU A 55 1.35 7.93 8.99
N LEU A 56 2.32 8.84 8.90
CA LEU A 56 3.32 9.06 9.94
C LEU A 56 3.73 10.52 9.94
N SER A 57 3.70 11.19 11.10
CA SER A 57 4.16 12.57 11.19
C SER A 57 5.67 12.67 10.99
N PHE A 58 6.17 13.79 10.47
CA PHE A 58 7.61 14.00 10.37
C PHE A 58 8.31 13.99 11.73
N LYS A 59 7.61 14.45 12.77
CA LYS A 59 8.14 14.43 14.13
C LYS A 59 8.45 13.01 14.55
N GLU A 60 7.51 12.09 14.38
CA GLU A 60 7.70 10.68 14.74
C GLU A 60 8.68 10.00 13.81
N PHE A 61 8.61 10.28 12.50
CA PHE A 61 9.51 9.69 11.50
C PHE A 61 10.98 10.05 11.74
N LYS A 62 11.26 11.31 12.08
CA LYS A 62 12.63 11.81 12.29
C LYS A 62 13.16 11.58 13.70
N ASP A 63 12.31 11.18 14.65
CA ASP A 63 12.74 10.84 16.00
C ASP A 63 13.54 9.52 15.96
N PRO A 64 14.86 9.55 16.23
CA PRO A 64 15.69 8.35 16.16
C PRO A 64 15.25 7.25 17.13
N SER A 65 14.55 7.60 18.22
CA SER A 65 14.07 6.64 19.22
C SER A 65 12.95 5.73 18.70
N ASN A 66 12.24 6.15 17.64
CA ASN A 66 11.18 5.36 17.02
C ASN A 66 11.71 4.33 16.01
N GLY A 67 12.94 4.49 15.53
CA GLY A 67 13.61 3.53 14.64
C GLY A 67 13.07 3.48 13.20
N TYR A 68 12.22 4.43 12.78
CA TYR A 68 11.67 4.46 11.42
C TYR A 68 12.66 4.89 10.35
N LEU A 69 13.60 5.77 10.72
CA LEU A 69 14.67 6.25 9.84
C LEU A 69 16.02 5.87 10.44
N VAL A 70 16.68 4.88 9.84
CA VAL A 70 17.99 4.38 10.28
C VAL A 70 18.96 4.41 9.11
N ASN A 71 20.10 5.08 9.28
CA ASN A 71 21.11 5.24 8.22
C ASN A 71 20.52 5.78 6.90
N ASP A 72 19.61 6.76 7.02
CA ASP A 72 18.88 7.35 5.90
C ASP A 72 18.05 6.37 5.06
N ARG A 73 17.62 5.27 5.69
CA ARG A 73 16.77 4.24 5.11
C ARG A 73 15.51 4.06 5.94
N CYS A 74 14.41 3.85 5.25
CA CYS A 74 13.12 3.47 5.81
C CYS A 74 12.59 2.26 5.03
N VAL A 75 11.80 1.44 5.69
CA VAL A 75 11.14 0.28 5.09
C VAL A 75 9.65 0.39 5.37
N PHE A 76 8.85 0.40 4.31
CA PHE A 76 7.40 0.35 4.40
C PHE A 76 6.91 -1.05 4.04
N GLY A 77 6.00 -1.58 4.85
CA GLY A 77 5.27 -2.81 4.57
C GLY A 77 3.82 -2.54 4.24
N VAL A 78 3.25 -3.36 3.37
CA VAL A 78 1.82 -3.40 3.15
C VAL A 78 1.33 -4.84 3.15
N GLU A 79 0.35 -5.12 4.00
CA GLU A 79 -0.46 -6.32 3.89
C GLU A 79 -1.67 -5.99 3.02
N VAL A 80 -1.82 -6.73 1.93
CA VAL A 80 -2.95 -6.57 1.02
C VAL A 80 -3.76 -7.85 1.03
N LEU A 81 -5.00 -7.77 1.51
CA LEU A 81 -5.94 -8.88 1.47
C LEU A 81 -6.92 -8.63 0.34
N ALA A 82 -6.85 -9.45 -0.70
CA ALA A 82 -7.75 -9.40 -1.85
C ALA A 82 -8.76 -10.53 -1.77
N PHE A 83 -10.04 -10.18 -1.70
CA PHE A 83 -11.16 -11.11 -1.67
C PHE A 83 -11.92 -11.05 -2.98
N GLN A 84 -12.14 -12.22 -3.59
CA GLN A 84 -13.09 -12.36 -4.68
C GLN A 84 -14.41 -12.92 -4.13
N PRO A 85 -15.52 -12.15 -4.18
CA PRO A 85 -16.81 -12.66 -3.72
C PRO A 85 -17.34 -13.73 -4.67
N ALA A 86 -17.86 -14.83 -4.11
CA ALA A 86 -18.40 -15.97 -4.86
C ALA A 86 -19.58 -15.63 -5.81
N THR A 87 -20.19 -14.45 -5.67
CA THR A 87 -21.39 -14.04 -6.42
C THR A 87 -21.28 -12.65 -7.06
N GLY A 88 -20.07 -12.07 -7.19
CA GLY A 88 -19.89 -10.72 -7.72
C GLY A 88 -18.56 -10.49 -8.43
N SER A 89 -18.53 -9.47 -9.31
CA SER A 89 -17.37 -9.09 -10.13
C SER A 89 -16.45 -8.06 -9.48
N GLU A 90 -16.76 -7.57 -8.28
CA GLU A 90 -15.98 -6.54 -7.59
C GLU A 90 -15.06 -7.16 -6.53
N GLU A 91 -13.76 -6.87 -6.67
CA GLU A 91 -12.72 -7.25 -5.73
C GLU A 91 -12.81 -6.35 -4.50
N THR A 92 -12.84 -6.93 -3.29
CA THR A 92 -12.68 -6.15 -2.06
C THR A 92 -11.23 -6.23 -1.62
N ILE A 93 -10.59 -5.08 -1.44
CA ILE A 93 -9.19 -4.97 -1.03
C ILE A 93 -9.15 -4.32 0.35
N THR A 94 -8.56 -5.02 1.33
CA THR A 94 -8.16 -4.41 2.60
C THR A 94 -6.67 -4.14 2.56
N VAL A 95 -6.28 -2.91 2.89
CA VAL A 95 -4.90 -2.46 2.89
C VAL A 95 -4.53 -2.05 4.30
N THR A 96 -3.62 -2.80 4.92
CA THR A 96 -3.07 -2.47 6.23
C THR A 96 -1.62 -2.06 6.03
N PRO A 97 -1.28 -0.76 6.16
CA PRO A 97 0.11 -0.33 6.17
C PRO A 97 0.72 -0.81 7.49
N THR A 98 1.92 -1.36 7.41
CA THR A 98 2.66 -1.79 8.58
C THR A 98 4.08 -1.26 8.51
N MET A 99 4.57 -0.75 9.64
CA MET A 99 5.99 -0.44 9.83
C MET A 99 6.64 -1.73 10.33
N ILE A 100 7.25 -2.47 9.42
CA ILE A 100 7.71 -3.83 9.68
C ILE A 100 8.84 -3.82 10.71
N LYS A 101 8.59 -4.40 11.89
CA LYS A 101 9.64 -4.82 12.83
C LYS A 101 10.02 -6.28 12.62
N GLU A 102 9.08 -7.12 12.18
CA GLU A 102 9.26 -8.53 11.83
C GLU A 102 8.48 -8.86 10.56
N LEU A 103 9.07 -9.65 9.67
CA LEU A 103 8.54 -9.95 8.34
C LEU A 103 7.63 -11.18 8.41
N ASP A 104 6.36 -11.05 8.01
CA ASP A 104 5.54 -12.19 7.58
C ASP A 104 5.67 -12.40 6.05
N ASP A 105 5.29 -13.59 5.58
CA ASP A 105 5.34 -13.97 4.16
C ASP A 105 4.24 -13.32 3.31
N ARG A 106 3.30 -12.60 3.94
CA ARG A 106 2.15 -11.94 3.28
C ARG A 106 2.37 -10.46 3.05
N THR A 107 3.41 -9.88 3.63
CA THR A 107 3.69 -8.45 3.56
C THR A 107 4.62 -8.16 2.38
N TYR A 108 4.13 -7.35 1.44
CA TYR A 108 5.02 -6.74 0.47
C TYR A 108 5.85 -5.65 1.15
N THR A 109 7.17 -5.77 1.03
CA THR A 109 8.12 -4.87 1.68
C THR A 109 8.83 -4.01 0.64
N TRP A 110 8.84 -2.70 0.86
CA TRP A 110 9.54 -1.75 0.01
C TRP A 110 10.54 -0.92 0.83
N SER A 111 11.83 -1.11 0.53
CA SER A 111 12.92 -0.36 1.15
C SER A 111 13.26 0.88 0.31
N ILE A 112 13.31 2.02 0.99
CA ILE A 112 13.61 3.31 0.38
C ILE A 112 14.92 3.81 0.97
N LYS A 113 15.80 4.25 0.08
CA LYS A 113 17.13 4.77 0.42
C LYS A 113 17.16 6.26 0.12
N ASP A 114 18.13 6.94 0.70
CA ASP A 114 18.44 8.34 0.44
C ASP A 114 17.26 9.29 0.74
N LEU A 115 16.53 9.01 1.83
CA LEU A 115 15.35 9.80 2.25
C LEU A 115 15.67 11.26 2.52
N SER A 116 16.89 11.55 2.97
CA SER A 116 17.39 12.91 3.15
C SER A 116 17.46 13.72 1.85
N ASN A 117 17.56 13.04 0.70
CA ASN A 117 17.56 13.65 -0.63
C ASN A 117 16.20 13.59 -1.33
N LEU A 118 15.17 13.04 -0.68
CA LEU A 118 13.86 12.94 -1.30
C LEU A 118 13.26 14.34 -1.45
N ASN A 119 13.09 14.71 -2.72
CA ASN A 119 12.38 15.89 -3.14
C ASN A 119 10.88 15.77 -2.78
N GLU A 120 10.12 16.80 -3.11
CA GLU A 120 8.68 16.84 -2.82
C GLU A 120 7.86 15.85 -3.67
N ASP A 121 8.51 15.15 -4.61
CA ASP A 121 7.85 14.30 -5.59
C ASP A 121 7.54 12.91 -5.01
N ALA A 122 6.53 12.29 -5.62
CA ALA A 122 6.14 10.93 -5.30
C ALA A 122 7.22 9.94 -5.72
N GLN A 123 7.51 8.98 -4.85
CA GLN A 123 8.29 7.79 -5.17
C GLN A 123 7.32 6.64 -5.48
N ILE A 124 7.65 5.82 -6.48
CA ILE A 124 6.80 4.72 -6.94
C ILE A 124 7.60 3.41 -6.85
N SER A 125 7.01 2.38 -6.23
CA SER A 125 7.65 1.06 -6.17
C SER A 125 7.60 0.34 -7.51
N ASP A 126 8.40 -0.72 -7.63
CA ASP A 126 8.16 -1.72 -8.67
C ASP A 126 6.75 -2.35 -8.51
N PRO A 127 6.11 -2.71 -9.62
CA PRO A 127 4.81 -3.37 -9.56
C PRO A 127 4.91 -4.80 -9.02
N PHE A 128 3.99 -5.19 -8.15
CA PHE A 128 3.91 -6.49 -7.51
C PHE A 128 2.51 -7.10 -7.62
N THR A 129 2.41 -8.42 -7.47
CA THR A 129 1.13 -9.15 -7.40
C THR A 129 0.80 -9.49 -5.96
N VAL A 130 -0.49 -9.63 -5.67
CA VAL A 130 -1.00 -10.06 -4.36
C VAL A 130 -1.75 -11.36 -4.59
N ASP A 131 -1.53 -12.33 -3.70
CA ASP A 131 -2.23 -13.61 -3.76
C ASP A 131 -3.68 -13.44 -3.29
N TYR A 132 -4.60 -14.10 -4.01
CA TYR A 132 -6.03 -14.02 -3.72
C TYR A 132 -6.41 -15.04 -2.66
N ALA A 133 -7.09 -14.58 -1.60
CA ALA A 133 -7.81 -15.47 -0.70
C ALA A 133 -9.23 -15.67 -1.25
N ILE A 134 -9.57 -16.90 -1.61
CA ILE A 134 -10.95 -17.24 -2.02
C ILE A 134 -11.80 -17.32 -0.75
N CYS A 135 -12.67 -16.32 -0.55
CA CYS A 135 -13.65 -16.34 0.53
C CYS A 135 -14.79 -17.29 0.14
N ASN A 136 -14.61 -18.58 0.41
CA ASN A 136 -15.72 -19.52 0.40
C ASN A 136 -16.64 -19.15 1.56
N LYS A 137 -17.89 -18.83 1.26
CA LYS A 137 -18.95 -18.30 2.14
C LYS A 137 -19.23 -19.12 3.43
N HIS A 138 -18.49 -20.20 3.66
CA HIS A 138 -18.69 -21.17 4.74
C HIS A 138 -17.54 -21.28 5.76
N SER A 139 -16.42 -20.55 5.64
CA SER A 139 -15.30 -20.75 6.58
C SER A 139 -14.54 -19.47 6.89
N LEU A 140 -15.14 -18.63 7.73
CA LEU A 140 -14.39 -17.74 8.62
C LEU A 140 -15.03 -17.80 10.01
N SER A 141 -14.75 -18.86 10.75
CA SER A 141 -14.78 -18.80 12.22
C SER A 141 -13.40 -18.31 12.65
N TYR A 142 -13.27 -17.01 12.93
CA TYR A 142 -12.11 -16.50 13.64
C TYR A 142 -12.38 -16.72 15.14
N GLU A 143 -11.63 -17.64 15.77
CA GLU A 143 -11.56 -17.67 17.22
C GLU A 143 -10.66 -16.51 17.67
N ALA A 144 -11.27 -15.52 18.32
CA ALA A 144 -10.54 -14.51 19.06
C ALA A 144 -9.88 -15.20 20.26
N SER A 145 -8.55 -15.34 20.22
CA SER A 145 -7.79 -15.71 21.42
C SER A 145 -7.92 -14.58 22.43
N THR A 146 -8.41 -14.95 23.61
CA THR A 146 -8.63 -14.09 24.79
C THR A 146 -7.34 -13.91 25.58
#